data_AF-A0A2H1EHL8-F1
#
_entry.id   AF-A0A2H1EHL8-F1
#
_cell.length_a   1.000
_cell.length_b   1.000
_cell.length_c   1.000
_cell.angle_alpha   90.00
_cell.angle_beta   90.00
_cell.angle_gamma   90.00
#
_symmetry.space_group_name_H-M   'P 1'
#
loop_
_entity.id
_entity.type
_entity.pdbx_description
1 polymer ?
#
loop_
_entity_poly.entity_id
_entity_poly.type
_entity_poly.pdbx_seq_one_letter_code
_entity_poly.pdbx_strand_id
1 'polypeptide(L)'
;MGNIYENAANDFLELASEQRLKIIFKLLEQKSKISNMAKELHATVQEVHRNFERLSNAGLIMKDKDGYYDLTTYGKTMCTQVPSLLFLSKNRKYFENHDFGDIPMKFIQRIGALAGGQQIKGFVKVLEQWKLVYKNADEYIYELFTEVPLDLIEPLLDRVKHGIVFNYIFSDTVIVPKGRKELLGKLGMKDLLDKGLVERKMKENVKVVVVLNEKEACVLFPTLDGDADMREMFYSKDTLFHEWCLDYFRYCWYNSGPFQENKIPE
;
A
#
# COMPACT_ATOMS: atom_id res chain seq x y z
N MET A 1 -37.97 -6.80 -0.83
CA MET A 1 -36.63 -6.19 -0.85
C MET A 1 -36.18 -6.16 0.59
N GLY A 2 -35.26 -7.05 1.00
CA GLY A 2 -34.60 -6.90 2.30
C GLY A 2 -34.03 -5.49 2.38
N ASN A 3 -34.07 -4.89 3.57
CA ASN A 3 -33.44 -3.59 3.81
C ASN A 3 -32.01 -3.67 3.27
N ILE A 4 -31.47 -2.64 2.61
CA ILE A 4 -30.12 -2.67 1.97
C ILE A 4 -29.06 -3.21 2.96
N TYR A 5 -29.22 -2.92 4.24
CA TYR A 5 -28.38 -3.43 5.32
C TYR A 5 -28.52 -4.93 5.62
N GLU A 6 -29.69 -5.52 5.43
CA GLU A 6 -29.95 -6.94 5.66
C GLU A 6 -29.19 -7.82 4.66
N ASN A 7 -29.23 -7.48 3.37
CA ASN A 7 -28.46 -8.20 2.35
C ASN A 7 -26.96 -8.12 2.63
N ALA A 8 -26.45 -6.90 2.90
CA ALA A 8 -25.05 -6.71 3.24
C ALA A 8 -24.65 -7.48 4.51
N ALA A 9 -25.49 -7.48 5.55
CA ALA A 9 -25.24 -8.23 6.78
C ALA A 9 -25.16 -9.74 6.52
N ASN A 10 -26.02 -10.27 5.65
CA ASN A 10 -25.97 -11.67 5.23
C ASN A 10 -24.67 -11.98 4.49
N ASP A 11 -24.23 -11.13 3.56
CA ASP A 11 -22.93 -11.30 2.88
C ASP A 11 -21.76 -11.26 3.87
N PHE A 12 -21.78 -10.32 4.83
CA PHE A 12 -20.76 -10.26 5.89
C PHE A 12 -20.75 -11.53 6.72
N LEU A 13 -21.91 -12.05 7.10
CA LEU A 13 -22.06 -13.31 7.82
C LEU A 13 -21.50 -14.48 7.00
N GLU A 14 -21.55 -14.43 5.67
CA GLU A 14 -20.95 -15.43 4.80
C GLU A 14 -19.41 -15.36 4.78
N LEU A 15 -18.85 -14.16 4.84
CA LEU A 15 -17.41 -13.92 4.86
C LEU A 15 -16.80 -13.99 6.27
N ALA A 16 -17.61 -13.95 7.33
CA ALA A 16 -17.18 -14.00 8.73
C ALA A 16 -16.79 -15.42 9.22
N SER A 17 -16.08 -16.18 8.40
CA SER A 17 -15.54 -17.50 8.78
C SER A 17 -14.20 -17.73 8.10
N GLU A 18 -13.17 -18.00 8.90
CA GLU A 18 -11.83 -18.27 8.42
C GLU A 18 -11.80 -19.40 7.37
N GLN A 19 -12.51 -20.50 7.63
CA GLN A 19 -12.55 -21.63 6.70
C GLN A 19 -13.24 -21.28 5.39
N ARG A 20 -14.33 -20.49 5.40
CA ARG A 20 -14.99 -20.03 4.16
C ARG A 20 -14.12 -19.05 3.39
N LEU A 21 -13.44 -18.12 4.07
CA LEU A 21 -12.48 -17.23 3.41
C LEU A 21 -11.37 -18.05 2.73
N LYS A 22 -10.79 -19.03 3.43
CA LYS A 22 -9.79 -19.94 2.84
C LYS A 22 -10.33 -20.67 1.61
N ILE A 23 -11.55 -21.22 1.68
CA ILE A 23 -12.21 -21.86 0.53
C ILE A 23 -12.35 -20.87 -0.64
N ILE A 24 -12.90 -19.69 -0.38
CA ILE A 24 -13.16 -18.66 -1.40
C ILE A 24 -11.85 -18.23 -2.09
N PHE A 25 -10.80 -17.92 -1.35
CA PHE A 25 -9.52 -17.52 -1.93
C PHE A 25 -8.84 -18.66 -2.69
N LYS A 26 -9.01 -19.92 -2.25
CA LYS A 26 -8.53 -21.08 -3.02
C LYS A 26 -9.30 -21.31 -4.31
N LEU A 27 -10.60 -21.08 -4.30
CA LEU A 27 -11.43 -21.11 -5.50
C LEU A 27 -11.13 -19.96 -6.46
N LEU A 28 -10.61 -18.83 -5.95
CA LEU A 28 -10.12 -17.73 -6.79
C LEU A 28 -8.86 -18.12 -7.58
N GLU A 29 -8.00 -18.97 -7.02
CA GLU A 29 -6.81 -19.53 -7.68
C GLU A 29 -7.21 -20.62 -8.70
N GLN A 30 -8.01 -21.59 -8.27
CA GLN A 30 -8.48 -22.67 -9.14
C GLN A 30 -9.78 -23.31 -8.66
N LYS A 31 -10.59 -23.82 -9.61
CA LYS A 31 -11.76 -24.64 -9.28
C LYS A 31 -11.37 -25.92 -8.55
N SER A 32 -12.19 -26.38 -7.59
CA SER A 32 -11.84 -27.52 -6.73
C SER A 32 -13.05 -28.40 -6.37
N LYS A 33 -12.80 -29.68 -6.10
CA LYS A 33 -13.78 -30.61 -5.53
C LYS A 33 -13.71 -30.56 -4.00
N ILE A 34 -14.83 -30.87 -3.32
CA ILE A 34 -14.91 -30.90 -1.84
C ILE A 34 -13.80 -31.75 -1.22
N SER A 35 -13.54 -32.95 -1.77
CA SER A 35 -12.50 -33.85 -1.27
C SER A 35 -11.08 -33.28 -1.37
N ASN A 36 -10.81 -32.49 -2.41
CA ASN A 36 -9.50 -31.88 -2.62
C ASN A 36 -9.32 -30.70 -1.69
N MET A 37 -10.35 -29.85 -1.57
CA MET A 37 -10.37 -28.75 -0.63
C MET A 37 -10.25 -29.22 0.83
N ALA A 38 -10.91 -30.32 1.22
CA ALA A 38 -10.76 -30.92 2.55
C ALA A 38 -9.31 -31.34 2.86
N LYS A 39 -8.64 -31.96 1.88
CA LYS A 39 -7.22 -32.30 2.01
C LYS A 39 -6.34 -31.06 2.16
N GLU A 40 -6.56 -30.05 1.32
CA GLU A 40 -5.76 -28.82 1.31
C GLU A 40 -5.93 -27.98 2.57
N LEU A 41 -7.14 -27.94 3.14
CA LEU A 41 -7.44 -27.21 4.37
C LEU A 41 -7.19 -28.03 5.65
N HIS A 42 -6.73 -29.28 5.53
CA HIS A 42 -6.60 -30.22 6.65
C HIS A 42 -7.89 -30.32 7.50
N ALA A 43 -9.04 -30.38 6.82
CA ALA A 43 -10.37 -30.39 7.43
C ALA A 43 -11.15 -31.66 7.04
N THR A 44 -12.23 -31.95 7.76
CA THR A 44 -13.09 -33.09 7.39
C THR A 44 -13.90 -32.78 6.12
N VAL A 45 -14.22 -33.82 5.36
CA VAL A 45 -15.08 -33.68 4.16
C VAL A 45 -16.44 -33.11 4.53
N GLN A 46 -16.99 -33.50 5.69
CA GLN A 46 -18.29 -33.03 6.19
C GLN A 46 -18.28 -31.53 6.49
N GLU A 47 -17.22 -31.02 7.15
CA GLU A 47 -17.06 -29.59 7.41
C GLU A 47 -16.95 -28.79 6.12
N VAL A 48 -16.12 -29.22 5.17
CA VAL A 48 -15.97 -28.54 3.88
C VAL A 48 -17.26 -28.60 3.08
N HIS A 49 -17.95 -29.75 3.06
CA HIS A 49 -19.26 -29.89 2.41
C HIS A 49 -20.27 -28.88 2.96
N ARG A 50 -20.37 -28.74 4.29
CA ARG A 50 -21.26 -27.76 4.92
C ARG A 50 -20.95 -26.32 4.49
N ASN A 51 -19.67 -25.96 4.40
CA ASN A 51 -19.27 -24.63 3.94
C ASN A 51 -19.57 -24.41 2.45
N PHE A 52 -19.36 -25.42 1.60
CA PHE A 52 -19.66 -25.35 0.17
C PHE A 52 -21.15 -25.19 -0.08
N GLU A 53 -22.00 -25.96 0.61
CA GLU A 53 -23.46 -25.80 0.53
C GLU A 53 -23.88 -24.39 0.93
N ARG A 54 -23.32 -23.86 2.03
CA ARG A 54 -23.64 -22.52 2.50
C ARG A 54 -23.23 -21.43 1.51
N LEU A 55 -22.01 -21.50 0.98
CA LEU A 55 -21.52 -20.59 -0.05
C LEU A 55 -22.30 -20.70 -1.37
N SER A 56 -22.76 -21.91 -1.73
CA SER A 56 -23.58 -22.14 -2.92
C SER A 56 -24.98 -21.53 -2.74
N ASN A 57 -25.60 -21.74 -1.58
CA ASN A 57 -26.90 -21.17 -1.22
C ASN A 57 -26.86 -19.63 -1.17
N ALA A 58 -25.72 -19.05 -0.78
CA ALA A 58 -25.47 -17.61 -0.85
C ALA A 58 -25.13 -17.09 -2.26
N GLY A 59 -25.04 -17.97 -3.26
CA GLY A 59 -24.70 -17.60 -4.64
C GLY A 59 -23.25 -17.15 -4.84
N LEU A 60 -22.35 -17.44 -3.90
CA LEU A 60 -20.92 -17.09 -3.98
C LEU A 60 -20.12 -18.10 -4.79
N ILE A 61 -20.51 -19.38 -4.75
CA ILE A 61 -19.88 -20.44 -5.56
C ILE A 61 -20.93 -21.20 -6.36
N MET A 62 -20.50 -21.89 -7.41
CA MET A 62 -21.33 -22.75 -8.23
C MET A 62 -20.62 -24.05 -8.57
N LYS A 63 -21.41 -25.12 -8.77
CA LYS A 63 -20.91 -26.44 -9.13
C LYS A 63 -21.07 -26.69 -10.63
N ASP A 64 -20.01 -27.16 -11.29
CA ASP A 64 -20.04 -27.59 -12.68
C ASP A 64 -20.53 -29.04 -12.84
N LYS A 65 -20.70 -29.47 -14.10
CA LYS A 65 -21.20 -30.82 -14.44
C LYS A 65 -20.24 -31.94 -14.01
N ASP A 66 -18.96 -31.63 -13.85
CA ASP A 66 -17.91 -32.57 -13.45
C ASP A 66 -17.73 -32.63 -11.92
N GLY A 67 -18.54 -31.86 -11.20
CA GLY A 67 -18.58 -31.78 -9.75
C GLY A 67 -17.51 -30.90 -9.12
N TYR A 68 -16.82 -30.08 -9.90
CA TYR A 68 -15.96 -29.02 -9.37
C TYR A 68 -16.79 -27.80 -8.98
N TYR A 69 -16.31 -27.07 -7.99
CA TYR A 69 -16.85 -25.77 -7.63
C TYR A 69 -15.89 -24.67 -8.08
N ASP A 70 -16.46 -23.55 -8.53
CA ASP A 70 -15.77 -22.29 -8.83
C ASP A 70 -16.58 -21.13 -8.22
N LEU A 71 -15.96 -19.96 -8.08
CA LEU A 71 -16.67 -18.74 -7.70
C LEU A 71 -17.63 -18.29 -8.81
N THR A 72 -18.81 -17.82 -8.42
CA THR A 72 -19.70 -17.11 -9.35
C THR A 72 -19.11 -15.72 -9.68
N THR A 73 -19.67 -15.02 -10.68
CA THR A 73 -19.29 -13.61 -10.92
C THR A 73 -19.50 -12.75 -9.67
N TYR A 74 -20.61 -12.95 -8.95
CA TYR A 74 -20.87 -12.24 -7.69
C TYR A 74 -19.82 -12.60 -6.63
N GLY A 75 -19.50 -13.89 -6.47
CA GLY A 75 -18.46 -14.36 -5.56
C GLY A 75 -17.10 -13.75 -5.85
N LYS A 76 -16.66 -13.76 -7.12
CA LYS A 76 -15.40 -13.11 -7.56
C LYS A 76 -15.39 -11.63 -7.22
N THR A 77 -16.47 -10.91 -7.47
CA THR A 77 -16.59 -9.49 -7.11
C THR A 77 -16.53 -9.26 -5.60
N MET A 78 -17.24 -10.06 -4.81
CA MET A 78 -17.21 -9.95 -3.34
C MET A 78 -15.81 -10.22 -2.77
N CYS A 79 -15.03 -11.13 -3.36
CA CYS A 79 -13.65 -11.38 -2.96
C CYS A 79 -12.78 -10.13 -3.03
N THR A 80 -13.04 -9.23 -4.00
CA THR A 80 -12.25 -8.00 -4.17
C THR A 80 -12.36 -7.03 -2.98
N GLN A 81 -13.39 -7.19 -2.13
CA GLN A 81 -13.62 -6.33 -0.97
C GLN A 81 -12.90 -6.84 0.30
N VAL A 82 -12.58 -8.13 0.35
CA VAL A 82 -11.96 -8.79 1.52
C VAL A 82 -10.54 -8.25 1.84
N PRO A 83 -9.66 -7.95 0.87
CA PRO A 83 -8.32 -7.43 1.13
C PRO A 83 -8.30 -6.18 2.03
N SER A 84 -9.30 -5.31 1.95
CA SER A 84 -9.40 -4.13 2.83
C SER A 84 -9.52 -4.53 4.30
N LEU A 85 -10.36 -5.52 4.60
CA LEU A 85 -10.50 -6.05 5.96
C LEU A 85 -9.24 -6.78 6.41
N LEU A 86 -8.58 -7.52 5.50
CA LEU A 86 -7.32 -8.20 5.81
C LEU A 86 -6.23 -7.20 6.19
N PHE A 87 -6.06 -6.12 5.42
CA PHE A 87 -5.07 -5.08 5.71
C PHE A 87 -5.33 -4.43 7.08
N LEU A 88 -6.57 -4.01 7.35
CA LEU A 88 -6.93 -3.38 8.62
C LEU A 88 -6.78 -4.35 9.81
N SER A 89 -7.23 -5.60 9.65
CA SER A 89 -7.19 -6.61 10.72
C SER A 89 -5.74 -7.03 11.04
N LYS A 90 -4.92 -7.23 10.00
CA LYS A 90 -3.50 -7.56 10.12
C LYS A 90 -2.73 -6.47 10.85
N ASN A 91 -3.10 -5.20 10.62
CA ASN A 91 -2.41 -4.03 11.12
C ASN A 91 -3.19 -3.31 12.24
N ARG A 92 -4.08 -3.99 12.94
CA ARG A 92 -4.94 -3.38 13.97
C ARG A 92 -4.17 -2.54 14.99
N LYS A 93 -3.05 -3.07 15.50
CA LYS A 93 -2.20 -2.37 16.48
C LYS A 93 -1.56 -1.10 15.92
N TYR A 94 -1.24 -1.07 14.63
CA TYR A 94 -0.72 0.14 13.99
C TYR A 94 -1.78 1.25 14.01
N PHE A 95 -3.01 0.91 13.63
CA PHE A 95 -4.16 1.82 13.62
C PHE A 95 -4.72 2.18 15.01
N GLU A 96 -4.12 1.72 16.11
CA GLU A 96 -4.44 2.23 17.45
C GLU A 96 -3.91 3.66 17.64
N ASN A 97 -2.82 4.02 16.96
CA ASN A 97 -2.17 5.34 17.08
C ASN A 97 -1.91 6.03 15.73
N HIS A 98 -2.45 5.48 14.63
CA HIS A 98 -2.31 6.03 13.28
C HIS A 98 -3.68 6.11 12.60
N ASP A 99 -3.87 7.09 11.73
CA ASP A 99 -5.04 7.20 10.87
C ASP A 99 -4.63 7.33 9.38
N PHE A 100 -5.53 7.73 8.50
CA PHE A 100 -5.21 7.93 7.08
C PHE A 100 -4.86 9.39 6.71
N GLY A 101 -4.75 10.28 7.70
CA GLY A 101 -4.40 11.68 7.50
C GLY A 101 -5.24 12.39 6.45
N ASP A 102 -4.56 12.99 5.47
CA ASP A 102 -5.12 13.81 4.39
C ASP A 102 -5.50 13.01 3.13
N ILE A 103 -5.46 11.67 3.19
CA ILE A 103 -5.72 10.82 2.03
C ILE A 103 -7.17 11.00 1.52
N PRO A 104 -7.38 11.30 0.23
CA PRO A 104 -8.71 11.34 -0.35
C PRO A 104 -9.43 10.00 -0.25
N MET A 105 -10.74 10.04 0.02
CA MET A 105 -11.58 8.85 0.25
C MET A 105 -11.44 7.76 -0.83
N LYS A 106 -11.24 8.13 -2.10
CA LYS A 106 -11.04 7.17 -3.21
C LYS A 106 -9.84 6.23 -3.02
N PHE A 107 -8.81 6.66 -2.30
CA PHE A 107 -7.64 5.84 -1.98
C PHE A 107 -7.88 4.99 -0.73
N ILE A 108 -8.59 5.53 0.27
CA ILE A 108 -9.03 4.78 1.46
C ILE A 108 -9.96 3.63 1.05
N GLN A 109 -10.87 3.85 0.11
CA GLN A 109 -11.73 2.79 -0.45
C GLN A 109 -10.92 1.69 -1.16
N ARG A 110 -9.70 1.99 -1.62
CA ARG A 110 -8.77 1.06 -2.28
C ARG A 110 -7.72 0.49 -1.32
N ILE A 111 -7.86 0.67 -0.01
CA ILE A 111 -6.80 0.29 0.95
C ILE A 111 -6.47 -1.20 0.95
N GLY A 112 -7.39 -2.04 0.48
CA GLY A 112 -7.13 -3.47 0.27
C GLY A 112 -5.97 -3.77 -0.68
N ALA A 113 -5.60 -2.84 -1.56
CA ALA A 113 -4.39 -2.94 -2.38
C ALA A 113 -3.11 -3.03 -1.53
N LEU A 114 -3.13 -2.53 -0.30
CA LEU A 114 -1.99 -2.57 0.62
C LEU A 114 -1.90 -3.88 1.42
N ALA A 115 -2.82 -4.83 1.25
CA ALA A 115 -2.87 -6.07 2.02
C ALA A 115 -1.61 -6.96 1.84
N GLY A 116 -0.98 -6.89 0.66
CA GLY A 116 0.30 -7.54 0.35
C GLY A 116 1.52 -6.87 1.00
N GLY A 117 1.33 -5.78 1.75
CA GLY A 117 2.38 -5.06 2.45
C GLY A 117 2.86 -5.76 3.72
N GLN A 118 4.16 -5.73 3.94
CA GLN A 118 4.77 -6.07 5.23
C GLN A 118 4.98 -4.80 6.06
N GLN A 119 4.62 -4.88 7.34
CA GLN A 119 4.95 -3.82 8.29
C GLN A 119 6.43 -3.92 8.70
N ILE A 120 7.16 -2.83 8.55
CA ILE A 120 8.53 -2.65 9.02
C ILE A 120 8.47 -1.74 10.26
N LYS A 121 9.13 -2.16 11.34
CA LYS A 121 9.18 -1.43 12.61
C LYS A 121 10.61 -1.15 13.06
N GLY A 122 10.82 0.04 13.59
CA GLY A 122 12.09 0.57 14.06
C GLY A 122 12.73 1.49 13.02
N PHE A 123 13.08 2.70 13.47
CA PHE A 123 13.67 3.77 12.64
C PHE A 123 14.84 3.29 11.77
N VAL A 124 15.78 2.54 12.35
CA VAL A 124 16.94 2.01 11.61
C VAL A 124 16.51 1.11 10.44
N LYS A 125 15.53 0.21 10.66
CA LYS A 125 15.04 -0.69 9.60
C LYS A 125 14.29 0.05 8.50
N VAL A 126 13.55 1.10 8.88
CA VAL A 126 12.88 1.99 7.92
C VAL A 126 13.91 2.68 7.01
N LEU A 127 14.95 3.28 7.60
CA LEU A 127 16.04 3.91 6.84
C LEU A 127 16.78 2.93 5.93
N GLU A 128 17.13 1.75 6.44
CA GLU A 128 17.78 0.70 5.65
C GLU A 128 16.93 0.28 4.46
N GLN A 129 15.62 0.12 4.66
CA GLN A 129 14.72 -0.25 3.58
C GLN A 129 14.61 0.85 2.51
N TRP A 130 14.53 2.13 2.87
CA TRP A 130 14.56 3.21 1.86
C TRP A 130 15.87 3.24 1.07
N LYS A 131 17.02 3.04 1.73
CA LYS A 131 18.31 2.90 1.04
C LYS A 131 18.29 1.74 0.04
N LEU A 132 17.64 0.62 0.37
CA LEU A 132 17.44 -0.49 -0.56
C LEU A 132 16.54 -0.10 -1.74
N VAL A 133 15.44 0.62 -1.50
CA VAL A 133 14.57 1.13 -2.58
C VAL A 133 15.36 2.00 -3.56
N TYR A 134 16.20 2.92 -3.07
CA TYR A 134 17.04 3.73 -3.95
C TYR A 134 18.02 2.89 -4.75
N LYS A 135 18.73 1.98 -4.06
CA LYS A 135 19.72 1.10 -4.68
C LYS A 135 19.14 0.25 -5.80
N ASN A 136 17.90 -0.21 -5.64
CA ASN A 136 17.22 -1.11 -6.57
C ASN A 136 16.56 -0.40 -7.76
N ALA A 137 16.53 0.94 -7.78
CA ALA A 137 15.91 1.71 -8.85
C ALA A 137 16.76 1.68 -10.13
N ASP A 138 16.11 1.37 -11.25
CA ASP A 138 16.70 1.40 -12.60
C ASP A 138 16.14 2.50 -13.50
N GLU A 139 14.95 3.03 -13.19
CA GLU A 139 14.30 4.04 -14.03
C GLU A 139 14.01 5.33 -13.27
N TYR A 140 13.31 5.23 -12.14
CA TYR A 140 12.90 6.39 -11.38
C TYR A 140 12.86 6.16 -9.87
N ILE A 141 12.91 7.25 -9.12
CA ILE A 141 12.61 7.29 -7.70
C ILE A 141 11.60 8.41 -7.47
N TYR A 142 10.50 8.10 -6.79
CA TYR A 142 9.47 9.04 -6.40
C TYR A 142 9.36 9.12 -4.88
N GLU A 143 9.32 10.34 -4.35
CA GLU A 143 9.24 10.60 -2.93
C GLU A 143 8.19 11.65 -2.56
N LEU A 144 7.45 11.38 -1.50
CA LEU A 144 6.59 12.34 -0.83
C LEU A 144 6.99 12.34 0.63
N PHE A 145 7.65 13.41 1.09
CA PHE A 145 8.23 13.52 2.44
C PHE A 145 7.66 14.68 3.24
N THR A 146 7.52 14.43 4.54
CA THR A 146 7.15 15.38 5.59
C THR A 146 8.31 15.63 6.57
N GLU A 147 9.28 14.72 6.64
CA GLU A 147 10.55 14.86 7.34
C GLU A 147 11.65 14.18 6.52
N VAL A 148 12.83 14.79 6.43
CA VAL A 148 13.94 14.32 5.58
C VAL A 148 15.15 13.87 6.42
N PRO A 149 15.46 12.58 6.49
CA PRO A 149 16.71 12.12 7.12
C PRO A 149 17.94 12.46 6.26
N LEU A 150 18.98 13.11 6.82
CA LEU A 150 20.22 13.46 6.08
C LEU A 150 20.86 12.25 5.41
N ASP A 151 20.89 11.12 6.12
CA ASP A 151 21.57 9.88 5.73
C ASP A 151 21.00 9.23 4.45
N LEU A 152 19.86 9.71 3.94
CA LEU A 152 19.25 9.24 2.70
C LEU A 152 19.73 10.03 1.47
N ILE A 153 20.21 11.26 1.65
CA ILE A 153 20.49 12.19 0.56
C ILE A 153 21.61 11.68 -0.35
N GLU A 154 22.73 11.25 0.24
CA GLU A 154 23.88 10.80 -0.56
C GLU A 154 23.59 9.48 -1.32
N PRO A 155 23.04 8.42 -0.69
CA PRO A 155 22.62 7.22 -1.42
C PRO A 155 21.64 7.48 -2.55
N LEU A 156 20.70 8.41 -2.34
CA LEU A 156 19.72 8.81 -3.36
C LEU A 156 20.39 9.53 -4.53
N LEU A 157 21.16 10.59 -4.26
CA LEU A 157 21.78 11.38 -5.32
C LEU A 157 22.87 10.62 -6.09
N ASP A 158 23.51 9.63 -5.48
CA ASP A 158 24.38 8.70 -6.20
C ASP A 158 23.63 8.00 -7.34
N ARG A 159 22.41 7.51 -7.10
CA ARG A 159 21.59 6.88 -8.14
C ARG A 159 21.18 7.85 -9.23
N VAL A 160 20.77 9.06 -8.85
CA VAL A 160 20.38 10.11 -9.81
C VAL A 160 21.54 10.49 -10.74
N LYS A 161 22.77 10.53 -10.23
CA LYS A 161 23.97 10.77 -11.05
C LYS A 161 24.21 9.70 -12.12
N HIS A 162 23.68 8.50 -11.94
CA HIS A 162 23.71 7.41 -12.91
C HIS A 162 22.53 7.43 -13.89
N GLY A 163 21.74 8.50 -13.92
CA GLY A 163 20.68 8.72 -14.91
C GLY A 163 19.26 8.34 -14.43
N ILE A 164 19.10 7.97 -13.17
CA ILE A 164 17.78 7.72 -12.56
C ILE A 164 17.02 9.04 -12.41
N VAL A 165 15.76 9.08 -12.83
CA VAL A 165 14.91 10.26 -12.68
C VAL A 165 14.37 10.33 -11.26
N PHE A 166 14.53 11.47 -10.60
CA PHE A 166 14.07 11.68 -9.24
C PHE A 166 13.01 12.78 -9.16
N ASN A 167 11.79 12.41 -8.79
CA ASN A 167 10.71 13.38 -8.56
C ASN A 167 10.31 13.34 -7.09
N TYR A 168 10.30 14.50 -6.43
CA TYR A 168 9.81 14.54 -5.06
C TYR A 168 8.89 15.70 -4.75
N ILE A 169 8.04 15.45 -3.77
CA ILE A 169 7.10 16.39 -3.18
C ILE A 169 7.48 16.55 -1.71
N PHE A 170 7.65 17.78 -1.28
CA PHE A 170 7.69 18.09 0.15
C PHE A 170 6.37 18.65 0.63
N SER A 171 6.00 18.31 1.87
CA SER A 171 5.02 19.10 2.60
C SER A 171 5.52 20.54 2.74
N ASP A 172 4.61 21.51 2.77
CA ASP A 172 4.93 22.89 3.15
C ASP A 172 5.38 23.03 4.61
N THR A 173 5.09 22.02 5.43
CA THR A 173 5.57 21.85 6.81
C THR A 173 6.75 20.89 6.93
N VAL A 174 7.48 20.63 5.84
CA VAL A 174 8.58 19.65 5.86
C VAL A 174 9.64 20.00 6.91
N ILE A 175 10.03 19.02 7.71
CA ILE A 175 11.13 19.13 8.65
C ILE A 175 12.40 18.70 7.94
N VAL A 176 13.38 19.61 7.86
CA VAL A 176 14.70 19.28 7.34
C VAL A 176 15.79 19.50 8.39
N PRO A 177 16.81 18.65 8.39
CA PRO A 177 17.95 18.77 9.30
C PRO A 177 18.93 19.86 8.84
N LYS A 178 19.61 20.47 9.82
CA LYS A 178 20.70 21.43 9.58
C LYS A 178 21.78 20.84 8.69
N GLY A 179 22.28 21.65 7.76
CA GLY A 179 23.36 21.26 6.85
C GLY A 179 22.88 20.59 5.56
N ARG A 180 21.57 20.35 5.38
CA ARG A 180 21.00 19.81 4.15
C ARG A 180 21.37 20.69 2.94
N LYS A 181 21.23 22.01 3.02
CA LYS A 181 21.57 22.93 1.92
C LYS A 181 23.05 22.84 1.51
N GLU A 182 23.96 22.78 2.48
CA GLU A 182 25.39 22.63 2.22
C GLU A 182 25.69 21.28 1.55
N LEU A 183 25.10 20.20 2.06
CA LEU A 183 25.26 18.86 1.51
C LEU A 183 24.74 18.76 0.07
N LEU A 184 23.55 19.29 -0.22
CA LEU A 184 22.99 19.34 -1.57
C LEU A 184 23.87 20.14 -2.52
N GLY A 185 24.46 21.25 -2.04
CA GLY A 185 25.44 22.03 -2.80
C GLY A 185 26.68 21.20 -3.17
N LYS A 186 27.28 20.52 -2.20
CA LYS A 186 28.44 19.64 -2.41
C LYS A 186 28.16 18.47 -3.34
N LEU A 187 26.95 17.92 -3.29
CA LEU A 187 26.56 16.77 -4.10
C LEU A 187 26.13 17.13 -5.52
N GLY A 188 26.13 18.41 -5.90
CA GLY A 188 25.83 18.87 -7.26
C GLY A 188 24.34 18.90 -7.58
N MET A 189 23.48 19.12 -6.59
CA MET A 189 22.01 19.14 -6.76
C MET A 189 21.56 20.12 -7.86
N LYS A 190 22.24 21.28 -7.98
CA LYS A 190 21.92 22.27 -9.01
C LYS A 190 22.04 21.69 -10.42
N ASP A 191 23.14 21.01 -10.71
CA ASP A 191 23.37 20.43 -12.03
C ASP A 191 22.36 19.33 -12.37
N LEU A 192 21.89 18.59 -11.36
CA LEU A 192 20.87 17.55 -11.55
C LEU A 192 19.50 18.14 -11.88
N LEU A 193 19.18 19.31 -11.34
CA LEU A 193 17.96 20.07 -11.70
C LEU A 193 18.07 20.65 -13.11
N ASP A 194 19.20 21.27 -13.42
CA ASP A 194 19.43 21.90 -14.73
C ASP A 194 19.39 20.86 -15.87
N LYS A 195 19.76 19.61 -15.58
CA LYS A 195 19.64 18.46 -16.50
C LYS A 195 18.23 17.82 -16.54
N GLY A 196 17.30 18.23 -15.69
CA GLY A 196 15.98 17.61 -15.57
C GLY A 196 15.99 16.20 -14.97
N LEU A 197 17.08 15.79 -14.33
CA LEU A 197 17.15 14.51 -13.60
C LEU A 197 16.45 14.58 -12.24
N VAL A 198 16.29 15.80 -11.71
CA VAL A 198 15.51 16.05 -10.50
C VAL A 198 14.38 17.03 -10.79
N GLU A 199 13.17 16.67 -10.40
CA GLU A 199 12.04 17.59 -10.36
C GLU A 199 11.44 17.63 -8.96
N ARG A 200 10.96 18.80 -8.56
CA ARG A 200 10.57 19.07 -7.17
C ARG A 200 9.27 19.84 -7.12
N LYS A 201 8.41 19.46 -6.19
CA LYS A 201 7.16 20.18 -5.91
C LYS A 201 6.93 20.33 -4.42
N MET A 202 6.04 21.26 -4.08
CA MET A 202 5.61 21.47 -2.70
C MET A 202 4.09 21.38 -2.62
N LYS A 203 3.58 20.76 -1.56
CA LYS A 203 2.15 20.53 -1.36
C LYS A 203 1.76 20.86 0.08
N GLU A 204 0.64 21.56 0.23
CA GLU A 204 0.10 21.89 1.54
C GLU A 204 -0.58 20.68 2.18
N ASN A 205 -0.48 20.58 3.50
CA ASN A 205 -1.22 19.63 4.35
C ASN A 205 -0.96 18.14 4.07
N VAL A 206 0.19 17.78 3.52
CA VAL A 206 0.51 16.37 3.30
C VAL A 206 1.09 15.73 4.54
N LYS A 207 0.50 14.62 4.98
CA LYS A 207 0.93 13.89 6.18
C LYS A 207 1.43 12.48 5.90
N VAL A 208 1.07 11.94 4.74
CA VAL A 208 1.50 10.61 4.28
C VAL A 208 2.86 10.68 3.65
N VAL A 209 3.71 9.71 3.98
CA VAL A 209 4.99 9.54 3.31
C VAL A 209 4.95 8.36 2.35
N VAL A 210 5.44 8.58 1.14
CA VAL A 210 5.56 7.56 0.09
C VAL A 210 6.97 7.59 -0.48
N VAL A 211 7.57 6.42 -0.66
CA VAL A 211 8.85 6.24 -1.37
C VAL A 211 8.71 5.05 -2.29
N LEU A 212 8.94 5.23 -3.58
CA LEU A 212 8.84 4.13 -4.55
C LEU A 212 9.82 4.28 -5.71
N ASN A 213 10.14 3.16 -6.34
CA ASN A 213 10.78 3.09 -7.66
C ASN A 213 9.88 2.30 -8.63
N GLU A 214 10.38 1.80 -9.75
CA GLU A 214 9.61 1.00 -10.72
C GLU A 214 9.25 -0.43 -10.26
N LYS A 215 9.83 -0.92 -9.16
CA LYS A 215 9.75 -2.32 -8.70
C LYS A 215 9.08 -2.49 -7.34
N GLU A 216 9.15 -1.49 -6.49
CA GLU A 216 8.76 -1.61 -5.09
C GLU A 216 8.35 -0.26 -4.49
N ALA A 217 7.54 -0.31 -3.44
CA ALA A 217 7.00 0.88 -2.80
C ALA A 217 6.93 0.74 -1.28
N CYS A 218 7.04 1.88 -0.62
CA CYS A 218 6.81 2.09 0.79
C CYS A 218 5.72 3.15 0.99
N VAL A 219 4.88 2.96 2.00
CA VAL A 219 3.97 4.00 2.51
C VAL A 219 3.92 3.95 4.03
N LEU A 220 3.88 5.11 4.67
CA LEU A 220 3.53 5.25 6.08
C LEU A 220 2.47 6.33 6.24
N PHE A 221 1.62 6.12 7.22
CA PHE A 221 0.54 7.04 7.57
C PHE A 221 0.91 7.82 8.83
N PRO A 222 0.30 9.00 9.06
CA PRO A 222 0.62 9.79 10.23
C PRO A 222 0.06 9.18 11.51
N THR A 223 0.62 9.62 12.64
CA THR A 223 0.03 9.40 13.95
C THR A 223 -1.27 10.19 14.11
N LEU A 224 -2.03 9.91 15.17
CA LEU A 224 -3.24 10.69 15.51
C LEU A 224 -2.95 12.18 15.78
N ASP A 225 -1.71 12.53 16.12
CA ASP A 225 -1.26 13.92 16.28
C ASP A 225 -0.98 14.60 14.92
N GLY A 226 -0.97 13.83 13.83
CA GLY A 226 -0.77 14.30 12.46
C GLY A 226 0.68 14.28 11.98
N ASP A 227 1.61 13.81 12.82
CA ASP A 227 3.03 13.72 12.50
C ASP A 227 3.35 12.42 11.75
N ALA A 228 4.34 12.45 10.87
CA ALA A 228 4.82 11.22 10.23
C ALA A 228 5.60 10.36 11.23
N ASP A 229 5.17 9.10 11.40
CA ASP A 229 5.92 8.15 12.22
C ASP A 229 6.99 7.44 11.39
N MET A 230 8.20 8.00 11.37
CA MET A 230 9.35 7.41 10.68
C MET A 230 9.87 6.10 11.32
N ARG A 231 9.19 5.57 12.34
CA ARG A 231 9.54 4.29 12.99
C ARG A 231 8.74 3.13 12.42
N GLU A 232 7.63 3.36 11.74
CA GLU A 232 6.77 2.30 11.22
C GLU A 232 6.32 2.60 9.79
N MET A 233 6.48 1.66 8.87
CA MET A 233 6.00 1.79 7.50
C MET A 233 5.52 0.46 6.93
N PHE A 234 4.82 0.52 5.80
CA PHE A 234 4.47 -0.63 4.98
C PHE A 234 5.35 -0.67 3.75
N TYR A 235 5.81 -1.85 3.38
CA TYR A 235 6.64 -2.10 2.21
C TYR A 235 6.10 -3.28 1.41
N SER A 236 6.14 -3.21 0.08
CA SER A 236 5.86 -4.36 -0.79
C SER A 236 6.49 -4.22 -2.18
N LYS A 237 6.58 -5.37 -2.85
CA LYS A 237 6.78 -5.49 -4.32
C LYS A 237 5.51 -5.93 -5.05
N ASP A 238 4.41 -6.08 -4.32
CA ASP A 238 3.11 -6.43 -4.89
C ASP A 238 2.64 -5.33 -5.86
N THR A 239 2.12 -5.74 -7.02
CA THR A 239 1.72 -4.82 -8.08
C THR A 239 0.58 -3.89 -7.64
N LEU A 240 -0.43 -4.40 -6.92
CA LEU A 240 -1.55 -3.57 -6.47
C LEU A 240 -1.09 -2.58 -5.39
N PHE A 241 -0.21 -3.00 -4.48
CA PHE A 241 0.39 -2.12 -3.49
C PHE A 241 1.16 -0.99 -4.19
N HIS A 242 2.01 -1.34 -5.15
CA HIS A 242 2.81 -0.38 -5.91
C HIS A 242 1.93 0.62 -6.68
N GLU A 243 0.92 0.12 -7.41
CA GLU A 243 -0.03 0.95 -8.14
C GLU A 243 -0.77 1.92 -7.21
N TRP A 244 -1.18 1.48 -6.01
CA TRP A 244 -1.81 2.36 -5.04
C TRP A 244 -0.87 3.51 -4.63
N CYS A 245 0.39 3.21 -4.31
CA CYS A 245 1.40 4.21 -3.95
C CYS A 245 1.68 5.18 -5.10
N LEU A 246 1.83 4.66 -6.32
CA LEU A 246 2.11 5.44 -7.52
C LEU A 246 0.94 6.36 -7.88
N ASP A 247 -0.30 5.85 -7.83
CA ASP A 247 -1.51 6.64 -8.07
C ASP A 247 -1.65 7.77 -7.04
N TYR A 248 -1.37 7.47 -5.77
CA TYR A 248 -1.42 8.48 -4.71
C TYR A 248 -0.33 9.54 -4.90
N PHE A 249 0.91 9.13 -5.17
CA PHE A 249 1.99 10.06 -5.48
C PHE A 249 1.65 10.96 -6.67
N ARG A 250 1.18 10.39 -7.78
CA ARG A 250 0.80 11.14 -8.98
C ARG A 250 -0.36 12.09 -8.71
N TYR A 251 -1.37 11.65 -7.96
CA TYR A 251 -2.45 12.53 -7.53
C TYR A 251 -1.91 13.73 -6.75
N CYS A 252 -1.00 13.52 -5.80
CA CYS A 252 -0.34 14.61 -5.11
C CYS A 252 0.46 15.48 -6.10
N TRP A 253 1.31 14.88 -6.93
CA TRP A 253 2.18 15.56 -7.89
C TRP A 253 1.45 16.54 -8.79
N TYR A 254 0.33 16.12 -9.39
CA TYR A 254 -0.46 16.98 -10.29
C TYR A 254 -1.29 18.04 -9.54
N ASN A 255 -1.49 17.87 -8.22
CA ASN A 255 -2.16 18.83 -7.34
C ASN A 255 -1.17 19.53 -6.38
N SER A 256 0.09 19.64 -6.77
CA SER A 256 1.15 20.34 -6.04
C SER A 256 1.57 21.60 -6.77
N GLY A 257 1.95 22.62 -5.99
CA GLY A 257 2.51 23.87 -6.49
C GLY A 257 4.01 23.77 -6.81
N PRO A 258 4.59 24.88 -7.30
CA PRO A 258 6.03 24.97 -7.51
C PRO A 258 6.79 24.81 -6.19
N PHE A 259 7.99 24.23 -6.25
CA PHE A 259 8.85 24.10 -5.07
C PHE A 259 9.34 25.46 -4.57
N GLN A 260 9.27 25.68 -3.26
CA GLN A 260 9.65 26.95 -2.62
C GLN A 260 10.77 26.72 -1.61
N GLU A 261 12.02 26.75 -2.07
CA GLU A 261 13.21 26.50 -1.24
C GLU A 261 13.30 27.46 -0.02
N ASN A 262 12.81 28.69 -0.17
CA ASN A 262 12.80 29.71 0.89
C ASN A 262 11.80 29.42 2.03
N LYS A 263 10.85 28.50 1.84
CA LYS A 263 9.90 28.10 2.88
C LYS A 263 10.42 26.98 3.78
N ILE A 264 11.56 26.39 3.46
CA ILE A 264 12.11 25.26 4.19
C ILE A 264 13.00 25.79 5.34
N PRO A 265 12.61 25.61 6.61
CA PRO A 265 13.43 26.02 7.74
C PRO A 265 14.56 25.00 7.98
N GLU A 266 15.81 25.48 8.07
CA GLU A 266 16.98 24.71 8.54
C GLU A 266 17.44 25.17 9.93
#